data_AF-A0A7C6TK60-F1
#
_entry.id   AF-A0A7C6TK60-F1
#
_cell.length_a   1.000
_cell.length_b   1.000
_cell.length_c   1.000
_cell.angle_alpha   90.00
_cell.angle_beta   90.00
_cell.angle_gamma   90.00
#
_symmetry.space_group_name_H-M   'P 1'
#
loop_
_entity.id
_entity.type
_entity.pdbx_description
1 polymer ?
#
loop_
_entity_poly.entity_id
_entity_poly.type
_entity_poly.pdbx_seq_one_letter_code
_entity_poly.pdbx_strand_id
1 'polypeptide(L)'
;MAGQPRRSQRGTGRRAPRTPELPTQRSRRAGGLLVSRLDRALVDRRLLNSRSRAAREIAAGRVSVNGRTASKASQDVKDTDDLAVTEPDPWVARSAHKLLGALDAFDLTDRLRGLTALDAGASTGGFTQVLLTRGVS
;
A
#
# COMPACT_ATOMS: atom_id res chain seq x y z
N MET A 1 59.80 43.48 18.08
CA MET A 1 59.76 43.89 16.66
C MET A 1 58.60 43.20 15.97
N ALA A 2 57.75 44.02 15.34
CA ALA A 2 56.95 43.79 14.13
C ALA A 2 56.18 42.46 13.92
N GLY A 3 54.85 42.58 13.81
CA GLY A 3 53.95 41.57 13.23
C GLY A 3 52.47 41.97 13.30
N GLN A 4 52.06 43.04 12.59
CA GLN A 4 50.64 43.36 12.31
C GLN A 4 50.04 42.40 11.26
N PRO A 5 48.73 42.47 10.90
CA PRO A 5 47.51 42.52 11.71
C PRO A 5 46.52 41.39 11.32
N ARG A 6 45.65 40.97 12.23
CA ARG A 6 44.61 39.96 11.95
C ARG A 6 43.27 40.61 11.57
N ARG A 7 42.85 40.31 10.33
CA ARG A 7 41.48 40.03 9.82
C ARG A 7 40.34 41.01 10.09
N SER A 8 39.79 41.47 8.97
CA SER A 8 38.46 42.03 8.76
C SER A 8 37.33 41.18 9.35
N GLN A 9 36.45 41.83 10.11
CA GLN A 9 35.10 41.35 10.42
C GLN A 9 34.13 42.32 9.75
N ARG A 10 33.51 41.91 8.63
CA ARG A 10 32.22 41.22 8.51
C ARG A 10 31.04 42.19 8.58
N GLY A 11 30.29 42.16 7.48
CA GLY A 11 29.21 43.06 7.15
C GLY A 11 28.02 43.01 8.11
N THR A 12 27.39 44.17 8.19
CA THR A 12 26.10 44.44 8.81
C THR A 12 24.97 43.80 7.99
N GLY A 13 24.54 42.61 8.38
CA GLY A 13 23.31 41.98 7.88
C GLY A 13 22.31 41.81 9.02
N ARG A 14 21.45 42.81 9.26
CA ARG A 14 20.29 42.67 10.15
C ARG A 14 19.35 41.63 9.55
N ARG A 15 19.32 40.42 10.13
CA ARG A 15 18.33 39.39 9.79
C ARG A 15 17.22 39.45 10.82
N ALA A 16 16.02 39.86 10.38
CA ALA A 16 14.81 39.87 11.20
C ALA A 16 14.49 38.44 11.71
N PRO A 17 13.89 38.29 12.90
CA PRO A 17 13.51 36.98 13.41
C PRO A 17 12.45 36.36 12.49
N ARG A 18 12.74 35.13 12.02
CA ARG A 18 11.76 34.32 11.30
C ARG A 18 10.67 33.91 12.30
N THR A 19 9.45 34.39 12.06
CA THR A 19 8.22 33.92 12.71
C THR A 19 8.16 32.40 12.59
N PRO A 20 7.73 31.65 13.64
CA PRO A 20 7.43 30.25 13.47
C PRO A 20 6.25 30.12 12.50
N GLU A 21 6.49 29.56 11.31
CA GLU A 21 5.39 29.09 10.45
C GLU A 21 4.66 27.99 11.22
N LEU A 22 3.49 28.35 11.73
CA LEU A 22 2.51 27.39 12.22
C LEU A 22 2.14 26.46 11.05
N PRO A 23 2.03 25.13 11.28
CA PRO A 23 1.67 24.20 10.22
C PRO A 23 0.38 24.65 9.57
N THR A 24 0.39 24.72 8.24
CA THR A 24 -0.76 25.07 7.41
C THR A 24 -1.91 24.14 7.78
N GLN A 25 -2.79 24.64 8.64
CA GLN A 25 -4.12 24.11 8.83
C GLN A 25 -4.80 24.22 7.48
N ARG A 26 -4.70 23.17 6.65
CA ARG A 26 -5.71 22.87 5.65
C ARG A 26 -7.00 22.63 6.42
N SER A 27 -7.68 23.74 6.71
CA SER A 27 -9.12 23.92 6.66
C SER A 27 -9.90 22.65 6.98
N ARG A 28 -9.89 22.25 8.26
CA ARG A 28 -11.01 21.49 8.82
C ARG A 28 -12.16 22.46 9.03
N ARG A 29 -13.00 22.73 8.01
CA ARG A 29 -14.36 23.26 8.19
C ARG A 29 -15.31 22.85 7.06
N ALA A 30 -16.54 22.55 7.47
CA ALA A 30 -17.79 22.36 6.72
C ALA A 30 -17.92 21.05 5.90
N GLY A 31 -18.60 20.05 6.47
CA GLY A 31 -19.55 19.10 5.86
C GLY A 31 -19.38 18.62 4.40
N GLY A 32 -18.18 18.66 3.83
CA GLY A 32 -17.88 18.22 2.48
C GLY A 32 -17.40 16.78 2.54
N LEU A 33 -18.14 15.90 1.87
CA LEU A 33 -17.75 14.50 1.67
C LEU A 33 -16.30 14.44 1.21
N LEU A 34 -15.40 13.90 2.04
CA LEU A 34 -14.02 13.70 1.61
C LEU A 34 -14.06 12.74 0.44
N VAL A 35 -13.62 13.25 -0.71
CA VAL A 35 -13.49 12.46 -1.93
C VAL A 35 -12.09 11.86 -1.92
N SER A 36 -12.02 10.54 -2.06
CA SER A 36 -10.78 9.79 -2.18
C SER A 36 -10.86 8.79 -3.31
N ARG A 37 -9.72 8.37 -3.84
CA ARG A 37 -9.67 7.29 -4.84
C ARG A 37 -10.12 5.98 -4.20
N LEU A 38 -10.93 5.19 -4.91
CA LEU A 38 -11.45 3.90 -4.45
C LEU A 38 -10.36 2.95 -3.94
N ASP A 39 -9.26 2.81 -4.68
CA ASP A 39 -8.12 1.97 -4.28
C ASP A 39 -7.53 2.35 -2.91
N ARG A 40 -7.54 3.63 -2.58
CA ARG A 40 -7.10 4.17 -1.31
C ARG A 40 -8.18 4.02 -0.25
N ALA A 41 -9.43 4.33 -0.57
CA ALA A 41 -10.55 4.21 0.36
C ALA A 41 -10.70 2.77 0.90
N LEU A 42 -10.53 1.76 0.05
CA LEU A 42 -10.57 0.35 0.44
C LEU A 42 -9.48 -0.01 1.47
N VAL A 43 -8.30 0.60 1.36
CA VAL A 43 -7.18 0.36 2.28
C VAL A 43 -7.36 1.16 3.57
N ASP A 44 -7.73 2.43 3.45
CA ASP A 44 -7.94 3.32 4.60
C ASP A 44 -9.09 2.80 5.48
N ARG A 45 -10.11 2.16 4.88
CA ARG A 45 -11.21 1.45 5.58
C ARG A 45 -10.90 0.00 5.96
N ARG A 46 -9.66 -0.46 5.74
CA ARG A 46 -9.18 -1.83 6.09
C ARG A 46 -9.96 -2.98 5.44
N LEU A 47 -10.64 -2.73 4.32
CA LEU A 47 -11.30 -3.77 3.53
C LEU A 47 -10.27 -4.61 2.75
N LEU A 48 -9.14 -3.99 2.39
CA LEU A 48 -8.00 -4.64 1.75
C LEU A 48 -6.69 -4.10 2.35
N ASN A 49 -5.63 -4.90 2.30
CA ASN A 49 -4.37 -4.59 2.99
C ASN A 49 -3.37 -3.76 2.17
N SER A 50 -3.62 -3.53 0.87
CA SER A 50 -2.74 -2.73 0.02
C SER A 50 -3.47 -2.17 -1.19
N ARG A 51 -2.98 -1.04 -1.72
CA ARG A 51 -3.55 -0.40 -2.91
C ARG A 51 -3.40 -1.26 -4.15
N SER A 52 -2.29 -2.00 -4.26
CA SER A 52 -2.06 -2.95 -5.36
C SER A 52 -3.06 -4.11 -5.33
N ARG A 53 -3.37 -4.64 -4.14
CA ARG A 53 -4.45 -5.62 -3.97
C ARG A 53 -5.80 -5.01 -4.32
N ALA A 54 -6.11 -3.80 -3.81
CA ALA A 54 -7.34 -3.10 -4.14
C ALA A 54 -7.55 -2.94 -5.65
N ALA A 55 -6.55 -2.45 -6.39
CA ALA A 55 -6.65 -2.32 -7.84
C ALA A 55 -6.91 -3.66 -8.54
N ARG A 56 -6.31 -4.75 -8.06
CA ARG A 56 -6.55 -6.11 -8.58
C ARG A 56 -7.96 -6.60 -8.31
N GLU A 57 -8.47 -6.45 -7.08
CA GLU A 57 -9.82 -6.90 -6.73
C GLU A 57 -10.89 -6.09 -7.49
N ILE A 58 -10.64 -4.78 -7.72
CA ILE A 58 -11.50 -3.93 -8.57
C ILE A 58 -11.48 -4.43 -10.01
N ALA A 59 -10.30 -4.67 -10.59
CA ALA A 59 -10.17 -5.18 -11.95
C ALA A 59 -10.81 -6.57 -12.13
N ALA A 60 -10.86 -7.37 -11.06
CA ALA A 60 -11.53 -8.67 -11.05
C ALA A 60 -13.05 -8.59 -10.82
N GLY A 61 -13.64 -7.39 -10.73
CA GLY A 61 -15.07 -7.19 -10.52
C GLY A 61 -15.57 -7.55 -9.12
N ARG A 62 -14.65 -7.69 -8.14
CA ARG A 62 -14.97 -8.12 -6.77
C ARG A 62 -15.24 -6.97 -5.81
N VAL A 63 -15.17 -5.72 -6.28
CA VAL A 63 -15.45 -4.54 -5.48
C VAL A 63 -16.73 -3.88 -5.98
N SER A 64 -17.60 -3.46 -5.07
CA SER A 64 -18.77 -2.63 -5.38
C SER A 64 -18.77 -1.32 -4.60
N VAL A 65 -19.40 -0.30 -5.21
CA VAL A 65 -19.67 1.01 -4.61
C VAL A 65 -21.18 1.21 -4.68
N ASN A 66 -21.84 1.35 -3.52
CA ASN A 66 -23.29 1.49 -3.40
C ASN A 66 -24.05 0.40 -4.19
N GLY A 67 -23.62 -0.87 -4.03
CA GLY A 67 -24.23 -2.03 -4.69
C GLY A 67 -23.93 -2.21 -6.17
N ARG A 68 -23.10 -1.34 -6.79
CA ARG A 68 -22.70 -1.47 -8.21
C ARG A 68 -21.23 -1.85 -8.32
N THR A 69 -20.92 -2.85 -9.14
CA THR A 69 -19.54 -3.28 -9.38
C THR A 69 -18.69 -2.13 -9.92
N ALA A 70 -17.57 -1.87 -9.25
CA ALA A 70 -16.60 -0.87 -9.66
C ALA A 70 -15.67 -1.43 -10.74
N SER A 71 -15.31 -0.58 -11.71
CA SER A 71 -14.43 -0.96 -12.82
C SER A 71 -13.10 -0.19 -12.85
N LYS A 72 -12.96 0.87 -12.04
CA LYS A 72 -11.79 1.75 -12.05
C LYS A 72 -11.25 2.01 -10.65
N ALA A 73 -9.99 1.66 -10.42
CA ALA A 73 -9.29 1.89 -9.15
C ALA A 73 -9.18 3.37 -8.75
N SER A 74 -9.09 4.25 -9.75
CA SER A 74 -9.02 5.70 -9.56
C SER A 74 -10.38 6.38 -9.49
N GLN A 75 -11.49 5.64 -9.47
CA GLN A 75 -12.82 6.21 -9.28
C GLN A 75 -12.85 6.96 -7.95
N ASP A 76 -13.37 8.18 -7.98
CA ASP A 76 -13.61 8.98 -6.79
C ASP A 76 -14.79 8.42 -6.00
N VAL A 77 -14.60 8.25 -4.70
CA VAL A 77 -15.61 7.81 -3.74
C VAL A 77 -15.63 8.73 -2.53
N LYS A 78 -16.81 8.87 -1.95
CA LYS A 78 -17.08 9.68 -0.79
C LYS A 78 -17.04 8.84 0.48
N ASP A 79 -16.79 9.47 1.62
CA ASP A 79 -16.83 8.79 2.92
C ASP A 79 -18.17 8.10 3.21
N THR A 80 -19.30 8.61 2.69
CA THR A 80 -20.62 8.00 2.85
C THR A 80 -20.94 6.90 1.85
N ASP A 81 -20.12 6.71 0.81
CA ASP A 81 -20.35 5.63 -0.15
C ASP A 81 -20.12 4.28 0.55
N ASP A 82 -21.03 3.34 0.36
CA ASP A 82 -20.89 1.97 0.83
C ASP A 82 -19.92 1.22 -0.08
N LEU A 83 -18.89 0.63 0.52
CA LEU A 83 -17.83 -0.10 -0.19
C LEU A 83 -17.84 -1.54 0.29
N ALA A 84 -18.02 -2.48 -0.64
CA ALA A 84 -17.98 -3.90 -0.34
C ALA A 84 -16.97 -4.63 -1.24
N VAL A 85 -16.36 -5.67 -0.69
CA VAL A 85 -15.46 -6.58 -1.40
C VAL A 85 -15.98 -8.00 -1.25
N THR A 86 -16.37 -8.63 -2.35
CA THR A 86 -16.88 -10.00 -2.37
C THR A 86 -15.73 -10.97 -2.62
N GLU A 87 -15.56 -11.95 -1.73
CA GLU A 87 -14.64 -13.11 -1.89
C GLU A 87 -13.26 -12.73 -2.46
N PRO A 88 -12.47 -11.89 -1.77
CA PRO A 88 -11.19 -11.46 -2.31
C PRO A 88 -10.24 -12.65 -2.42
N ASP A 89 -9.38 -12.62 -3.45
CA ASP A 89 -8.38 -13.66 -3.67
C ASP A 89 -7.53 -13.88 -2.39
N PRO A 90 -7.51 -15.08 -1.77
CA PRO A 90 -6.86 -15.29 -0.49
C PRO A 90 -5.33 -15.09 -0.56
N TRP A 91 -4.76 -15.05 -1.77
CA TRP A 91 -3.33 -14.93 -1.99
C TRP A 91 -2.86 -13.47 -2.01
N VAL A 92 -1.74 -13.22 -1.35
CA VAL A 92 -1.13 -11.88 -1.27
C VAL A 92 -0.66 -11.39 -2.64
N ALA A 93 -0.26 -12.29 -3.53
CA ALA A 93 0.22 -11.96 -4.87
C ALA A 93 -0.31 -12.93 -5.93
N ARG A 94 -0.49 -12.41 -7.17
CA ARG A 94 -0.92 -13.21 -8.32
C ARG A 94 0.05 -14.35 -8.66
N SER A 95 1.32 -14.23 -8.27
CA SER A 95 2.29 -15.29 -8.47
C SER A 95 1.88 -16.58 -7.75
N ALA A 96 1.16 -16.53 -6.63
CA ALA A 96 0.70 -17.73 -5.91
C ALA A 96 0.01 -18.75 -6.84
N HIS A 97 -0.84 -18.28 -7.77
CA HIS A 97 -1.54 -19.13 -8.74
C HIS A 97 -0.62 -19.90 -9.69
N LYS A 98 0.61 -19.41 -9.92
CA LYS A 98 1.61 -20.15 -10.71
C LYS A 98 2.12 -21.37 -9.95
N LEU A 99 2.43 -21.20 -8.66
CA LEU A 99 2.88 -22.32 -7.82
C LEU A 99 1.74 -23.31 -7.58
N LEU A 100 0.53 -22.83 -7.28
CA LEU A 100 -0.65 -23.69 -7.11
C LEU A 100 -0.89 -24.54 -8.36
N GLY A 101 -0.93 -23.92 -9.55
CA GLY A 101 -1.09 -24.65 -10.79
C GLY A 101 0.03 -25.66 -11.05
N ALA A 102 1.28 -25.34 -10.70
CA ALA A 102 2.39 -26.28 -10.82
C ALA A 102 2.26 -27.47 -9.85
N LEU A 103 1.91 -27.21 -8.58
CA LEU A 103 1.73 -28.26 -7.58
C LEU A 103 0.60 -29.22 -7.96
N ASP A 104 -0.50 -28.69 -8.50
CA ASP A 104 -1.62 -29.51 -8.97
C ASP A 104 -1.25 -30.29 -10.23
N ALA A 105 -0.56 -29.66 -11.20
CA ALA A 105 -0.15 -30.32 -12.44
C ALA A 105 0.85 -31.46 -12.24
N PHE A 106 1.69 -31.39 -11.20
CA PHE A 106 2.71 -32.40 -10.89
C PHE A 106 2.32 -33.33 -9.72
N ASP A 107 1.09 -33.23 -9.22
CA ASP A 107 0.60 -34.01 -8.07
C ASP A 107 1.53 -33.93 -6.83
N LEU A 108 1.99 -32.71 -6.55
CA LEU A 108 2.90 -32.41 -5.43
C LEU A 108 2.18 -31.80 -4.23
N THR A 109 0.89 -31.53 -4.37
CA THR A 109 0.05 -30.81 -3.39
C THR A 109 0.15 -31.40 -1.98
N ASP A 110 0.10 -32.73 -1.83
CA ASP A 110 0.13 -33.42 -0.53
C ASP A 110 1.54 -33.75 -0.04
N ARG A 111 2.56 -33.51 -0.87
CA ARG A 111 3.96 -33.86 -0.60
C ARG A 111 4.75 -32.78 0.14
N LEU A 112 4.17 -31.58 0.29
CA LEU A 112 4.89 -30.43 0.83
C LEU A 112 5.01 -30.40 2.36
N ARG A 113 4.14 -31.14 3.07
CA ARG A 113 4.05 -31.07 4.53
C ARG A 113 5.34 -31.54 5.20
N GLY A 114 5.86 -30.72 6.12
CA GLY A 114 7.06 -31.02 6.90
C GLY A 114 8.36 -30.91 6.11
N LEU A 115 8.30 -30.43 4.87
CA LEU A 115 9.51 -30.10 4.11
C LEU A 115 10.02 -28.71 4.50
N THR A 116 11.33 -28.52 4.33
CA THR A 116 11.94 -27.19 4.30
C THR A 116 12.13 -26.77 2.86
N ALA A 117 11.77 -25.52 2.54
CA ALA A 117 11.88 -24.97 1.19
C ALA A 117 12.55 -23.60 1.19
N LEU A 118 13.20 -23.27 0.08
CA LEU A 118 13.72 -21.94 -0.23
C LEU A 118 12.86 -21.30 -1.32
N ASP A 119 12.25 -20.14 -1.04
CA ASP A 119 11.58 -19.31 -2.05
C ASP A 119 12.59 -18.29 -2.63
N ALA A 120 13.37 -18.74 -3.61
CA ALA A 120 14.35 -17.90 -4.28
C ALA A 120 13.65 -16.86 -5.18
N GLY A 121 13.79 -15.58 -4.83
CA GLY A 121 13.11 -14.48 -5.51
C GLY A 121 11.78 -14.09 -4.87
N ALA A 122 11.59 -14.39 -3.58
CA ALA A 122 10.47 -13.93 -2.79
C ALA A 122 10.29 -12.41 -2.91
N SER A 123 9.23 -11.99 -3.60
CA SER A 123 8.82 -10.59 -3.76
C SER A 123 7.78 -10.24 -2.69
N THR A 124 6.53 -10.00 -3.08
CA THR A 124 5.40 -9.85 -2.13
C THR A 124 5.10 -11.14 -1.32
N GLY A 125 5.79 -12.26 -1.61
CA GLY A 125 5.67 -13.50 -0.84
C GLY A 125 4.53 -14.43 -1.26
N GLY A 126 4.04 -14.33 -2.50
CA GLY A 126 2.95 -15.21 -2.98
C GLY A 126 3.29 -16.70 -2.96
N PHE A 127 4.51 -17.08 -3.35
CA PHE A 127 4.97 -18.48 -3.30
C PHE A 127 5.19 -18.91 -1.85
N THR A 128 5.92 -18.12 -1.08
CA THR A 128 6.10 -18.31 0.37
C THR A 128 4.77 -18.58 1.09
N GLN A 129 3.72 -17.77 0.86
CA GLN A 129 2.40 -17.98 1.48
C GLN A 129 1.80 -19.33 1.10
N VAL A 130 1.87 -19.74 -0.18
CA VAL A 130 1.39 -21.05 -0.63
C VAL A 130 2.14 -22.17 0.11
N LEU A 131 3.47 -22.12 0.14
CA LEU A 131 4.31 -23.12 0.81
C LEU A 131 3.94 -23.25 2.30
N LEU A 132 3.87 -22.14 3.03
CA LEU A 132 3.50 -22.12 4.45
C LEU A 132 2.09 -22.67 4.68
N THR A 133 1.12 -22.28 3.83
CA THR A 133 -0.27 -22.77 3.93
C THR A 133 -0.36 -24.29 3.70
N ARG A 134 0.59 -24.87 2.96
CA ARG A 134 0.70 -26.31 2.70
C ARG A 134 1.57 -27.06 3.71
N GLY A 135 2.05 -26.39 4.77
CA GLY A 135 2.75 -27.02 5.88
C GLY A 135 4.26 -27.18 5.69
N VAL A 136 4.88 -26.37 4.84
CA VAL A 136 6.34 -26.20 4.76
C VAL A 136 6.82 -25.41 6.00
N SER A 137 7.99 -25.76 6.55
CA SER A 137 8.59 -25.13 7.74
C SER A 137 10.06 -24.76 7.58
#